data_AF-A0A914DJH9-F1
#
_entry.id   AF-A0A914DJH9-F1
#
_cell.length_a   1.000
_cell.length_b   1.000
_cell.length_c   1.000
_cell.angle_alpha   90.00
_cell.angle_beta   90.00
_cell.angle_gamma   90.00
#
_symmetry.space_group_name_H-M   'P 1'
#
loop_
_entity.id
_entity.type
_entity.pdbx_description
1 polymer ?
#
loop_
_entity_poly.entity_id
_entity_poly.type
_entity_poly.pdbx_seq_one_letter_code
_entity_poly.pdbx_strand_id
1 'polypeptide(L)'
;MHQKGLKLGIYEDYGYYTCMGYPGSYGHVETDAQTFADWNVDYLKFDGCNIDTNLMPIGYPEMAQALNKTGKPIVYSCSWPAYLVDQPDKVNYTQIGQSCNVWRNFVPDIRANWSYISDIIDYYTDN
;
A
#
# COMPACT_ATOMS: atom_id res chain seq x y z
N MET A 1 -21.09 -4.36 -7.33
CA MET A 1 -20.81 -3.25 -6.40
C MET A 1 -21.32 -1.93 -6.95
N HIS A 2 -20.85 -1.50 -8.13
CA HIS A 2 -21.20 -0.18 -8.70
C HIS A 2 -22.70 0.06 -8.96
N GLN A 3 -23.46 -0.95 -9.38
CA GLN A 3 -24.93 -0.84 -9.54
C GLN A 3 -25.67 -0.45 -8.25
N LYS A 4 -25.04 -0.62 -7.08
CA LYS A 4 -25.57 -0.23 -5.77
C LYS A 4 -24.99 1.12 -5.27
N GLY A 5 -24.28 1.87 -6.12
CA GLY A 5 -23.63 3.13 -5.74
C GLY A 5 -22.37 2.97 -4.89
N LEU A 6 -21.84 1.75 -4.76
CA LEU A 6 -20.64 1.45 -3.99
C LEU A 6 -19.40 1.31 -4.88
N LYS A 7 -18.23 1.60 -4.32
CA LYS A 7 -16.92 1.42 -4.95
C LYS A 7 -16.29 0.08 -4.58
N LEU A 8 -15.41 -0.44 -5.43
CA LEU A 8 -14.70 -1.71 -5.22
C LEU A 8 -13.24 -1.43 -4.84
N GLY A 9 -12.78 -2.00 -3.72
CA GLY A 9 -11.37 -2.04 -3.37
C GLY A 9 -10.78 -3.44 -3.58
N ILE A 10 -9.50 -3.50 -3.96
CA ILE A 10 -8.72 -4.72 -4.03
C ILE A 10 -7.44 -4.57 -3.20
N TYR A 11 -6.78 -5.71 -3.00
CA TYR A 11 -5.52 -5.83 -2.28
C TYR A 11 -4.49 -6.45 -3.21
N GLU A 12 -3.25 -5.97 -3.11
CA GLU A 12 -2.09 -6.66 -3.64
C GLU A 12 -0.85 -6.35 -2.77
N ASP A 13 0.27 -7.00 -3.06
CA ASP A 13 1.56 -6.80 -2.38
C ASP A 13 2.67 -6.48 -3.39
N TYR A 14 3.56 -5.54 -3.06
CA TYR A 14 4.71 -5.24 -3.91
C TYR A 14 5.67 -6.43 -4.07
N GLY A 15 5.79 -7.31 -3.08
CA GLY A 15 6.80 -8.36 -3.07
C GLY A 15 6.54 -9.54 -3.97
N TYR A 16 7.34 -10.59 -3.80
CA TYR A 16 7.19 -11.84 -4.55
C TYR A 16 5.90 -12.59 -4.19
N TYR A 17 5.44 -12.41 -2.95
CA TYR A 17 4.22 -12.99 -2.43
C TYR A 17 3.53 -12.00 -1.52
N THR A 18 2.20 -12.08 -1.43
CA THR A 18 1.46 -11.43 -0.35
C THR A 18 1.89 -11.95 1.01
N CYS A 19 1.56 -11.22 2.08
CA CYS A 19 1.85 -11.66 3.45
C CYS A 19 1.34 -13.07 3.78
N MET A 20 0.33 -13.58 3.05
CA MET A 20 -0.24 -14.92 3.23
C MET A 20 0.19 -15.93 2.15
N GLY A 21 1.19 -15.61 1.31
CA GLY A 21 1.81 -16.54 0.36
C GLY A 21 1.11 -16.66 -1.00
N TYR A 22 0.20 -15.75 -1.34
CA TYR A 22 -0.38 -15.65 -2.69
C TYR A 22 0.58 -14.88 -3.62
N PRO A 23 0.46 -14.97 -4.96
CA PRO A 23 1.33 -14.23 -5.89
C PRO A 23 1.32 -12.73 -5.59
N GLY A 24 2.51 -12.09 -5.58
CA GLY A 24 2.64 -10.65 -5.45
C GLY A 24 3.05 -9.97 -6.76
N SER A 25 3.11 -8.64 -6.76
CA SER A 25 3.27 -7.80 -7.96
C SER A 25 4.72 -7.51 -8.36
N TYR A 26 5.74 -8.02 -7.66
CA TYR A 26 7.13 -7.75 -8.04
C TYR A 26 7.43 -8.21 -9.48
N GLY A 27 7.84 -7.27 -10.35
CA GLY A 27 8.06 -7.53 -11.78
C GLY A 27 6.80 -7.54 -12.65
N HIS A 28 5.61 -7.35 -12.07
CA HIS A 28 4.31 -7.39 -12.74
C HIS A 28 3.45 -6.14 -12.55
N VAL A 29 3.97 -5.10 -11.88
CA VAL A 29 3.24 -3.87 -11.52
C VAL A 29 2.45 -3.23 -12.67
N GLU A 30 2.99 -3.16 -13.89
CA GLU A 30 2.25 -2.59 -15.04
C GLU A 30 1.07 -3.47 -15.47
N THR A 31 1.27 -4.80 -15.50
CA THR A 31 0.22 -5.76 -15.87
C THR A 31 -0.89 -5.79 -14.82
N ASP A 32 -0.53 -5.77 -13.54
CA ASP A 32 -1.49 -5.79 -12.44
C ASP A 32 -2.29 -4.49 -12.38
N ALA A 33 -1.64 -3.33 -12.53
CA ALA A 33 -2.32 -2.03 -12.60
C ALA A 33 -3.35 -1.99 -13.73
N GLN A 34 -3.00 -2.45 -14.94
CA GLN A 34 -3.93 -2.52 -16.06
C GLN A 34 -5.08 -3.49 -15.77
N THR A 35 -4.79 -4.64 -15.17
CA THR A 35 -5.80 -5.64 -14.78
C THR A 35 -6.82 -5.05 -13.81
N PHE A 36 -6.38 -4.30 -12.79
CA PHE A 36 -7.27 -3.64 -11.84
C PHE A 36 -8.13 -2.58 -12.52
N ALA A 37 -7.56 -1.83 -13.46
CA ALA A 37 -8.30 -0.83 -14.22
C ALA A 37 -9.39 -1.48 -15.10
N ASP A 38 -9.05 -2.56 -15.80
CA ASP A 38 -9.97 -3.34 -16.64
C ASP A 38 -11.13 -3.95 -15.82
N TRP A 39 -10.85 -4.37 -14.59
CA TRP A 39 -11.86 -4.85 -13.64
C TRP A 39 -12.70 -3.74 -13.00
N ASN A 40 -12.44 -2.49 -13.35
CA ASN A 40 -13.12 -1.31 -12.83
C ASN A 40 -12.93 -1.13 -11.30
N VAL A 41 -11.78 -1.53 -10.74
CA VAL A 41 -11.42 -1.34 -9.32
C VAL A 41 -11.22 0.15 -8.99
N ASP A 42 -11.68 0.62 -7.84
CA ASP A 42 -11.60 2.04 -7.46
C ASP A 42 -10.56 2.34 -6.36
N TYR A 43 -10.03 1.31 -5.71
CA TYR A 43 -9.08 1.44 -4.61
C TYR A 43 -8.12 0.24 -4.59
N LEU A 44 -6.82 0.49 -4.41
CA LEU A 44 -5.80 -0.53 -4.19
C LEU A 44 -5.14 -0.32 -2.82
N LYS A 45 -5.20 -1.32 -1.95
CA LYS A 45 -4.25 -1.46 -0.83
C LYS A 45 -3.03 -2.23 -1.34
N PHE A 46 -1.83 -1.69 -1.13
CA PHE A 46 -0.58 -2.29 -1.58
C PHE A 46 0.37 -2.55 -0.40
N ASP A 47 0.46 -3.82 0.00
CA ASP A 47 1.38 -4.29 1.05
C ASP A 47 2.82 -4.42 0.53
N GLY A 48 3.72 -4.84 1.41
CA GLY A 48 5.15 -4.94 1.13
C GLY A 48 5.81 -6.13 1.82
N CYS A 49 5.10 -7.24 2.02
CA CYS A 49 5.70 -8.47 2.53
C CYS A 49 6.60 -9.12 1.47
N ASN A 50 7.50 -10.00 1.91
CA ASN A 50 8.31 -10.83 0.99
C ASN A 50 9.11 -10.04 -0.06
N ILE A 51 9.67 -8.89 0.30
CA ILE A 51 10.57 -8.09 -0.55
C ILE A 51 11.65 -7.41 0.28
N ASP A 52 12.78 -7.08 -0.35
CA ASP A 52 13.77 -6.20 0.27
C ASP A 52 13.19 -4.78 0.39
N THR A 53 13.18 -4.23 1.59
CA THR A 53 12.67 -2.88 1.88
C THR A 53 13.45 -1.78 1.14
N ASN A 54 14.69 -2.04 0.72
CA ASN A 54 15.46 -1.12 -0.11
C ASN A 54 14.87 -0.94 -1.53
N LEU A 55 14.00 -1.84 -1.98
CA LEU A 55 13.30 -1.74 -3.26
C LEU A 55 11.99 -0.96 -3.18
N MET A 56 11.45 -0.72 -1.98
CA MET A 56 10.17 -0.01 -1.79
C MET A 56 10.18 1.44 -2.29
N PRO A 57 11.28 2.23 -2.16
CA PRO A 57 11.37 3.58 -2.75
C PRO A 57 11.31 3.64 -4.28
N ILE A 58 11.39 2.48 -4.94
CA ILE A 58 11.26 2.34 -6.39
C ILE A 58 9.88 1.76 -6.71
N GLY A 59 9.52 0.65 -6.08
CA GLY A 59 8.30 -0.10 -6.39
C GLY A 59 6.99 0.61 -6.10
N TYR A 60 6.89 1.31 -4.96
CA TYR A 60 5.67 2.03 -4.62
C TYR A 60 5.38 3.18 -5.61
N PRO A 61 6.38 4.02 -5.99
CA PRO A 61 6.23 4.98 -7.09
C PRO A 61 5.96 4.34 -8.46
N GLU A 62 6.57 3.20 -8.79
CA GLU A 62 6.31 2.50 -10.06
C GLU A 62 4.85 2.07 -10.17
N MET A 63 4.27 1.49 -9.12
CA MET A 63 2.84 1.15 -9.09
C MET A 63 1.97 2.41 -9.20
N ALA A 64 2.32 3.52 -8.53
CA ALA A 64 1.58 4.78 -8.67
C ALA A 64 1.58 5.30 -10.13
N GLN A 65 2.73 5.25 -10.80
CA GLN A 65 2.86 5.62 -12.22
C GLN A 65 2.06 4.67 -13.12
N ALA A 66 2.12 3.36 -12.86
CA ALA A 66 1.38 2.35 -13.59
C ALA A 66 -0.13 2.56 -13.48
N LEU A 67 -0.66 2.78 -12.27
CA LEU A 67 -2.07 3.11 -12.03
C LEU A 67 -2.49 4.36 -12.81
N ASN A 68 -1.70 5.43 -12.77
CA ASN A 68 -2.01 6.67 -13.50
C ASN A 68 -2.02 6.46 -15.02
N LYS A 69 -1.10 5.66 -15.55
CA LYS A 69 -1.00 5.32 -16.99
C LYS A 69 -2.23 4.59 -17.52
N THR A 70 -2.99 3.88 -16.68
CA THR A 70 -4.25 3.24 -17.07
C THR A 70 -5.35 4.23 -17.44
N GLY A 71 -5.24 5.49 -17.00
CA GLY A 71 -6.26 6.52 -17.17
C GLY A 71 -7.48 6.37 -16.26
N LYS A 72 -7.56 5.30 -15.44
CA LYS A 72 -8.63 5.12 -14.47
C LYS A 72 -8.22 5.66 -13.09
N PRO A 73 -9.02 6.53 -12.46
CA PRO A 73 -8.75 6.97 -11.09
C PRO A 73 -8.92 5.81 -10.10
N ILE A 74 -7.82 5.40 -9.47
CA ILE A 74 -7.76 4.37 -8.43
C ILE A 74 -7.09 4.99 -7.20
N VAL A 75 -7.78 4.98 -6.06
CA VAL A 75 -7.19 5.45 -4.80
C VAL A 75 -6.10 4.47 -4.38
N TYR A 76 -4.89 4.97 -4.14
CA TYR A 76 -3.72 4.16 -3.84
C TYR A 76 -3.33 4.29 -2.36
N SER A 77 -3.41 3.17 -1.65
CA SER A 77 -3.13 3.06 -0.22
C SER A 77 -1.88 2.23 0.01
N CYS A 78 -0.84 2.89 0.51
CA CYS A 78 0.50 2.33 0.60
C CYS A 78 0.81 1.85 2.02
N SER A 79 1.21 0.59 2.18
CA SER A 79 1.74 0.13 3.47
C SER A 79 3.23 0.47 3.66
N TRP A 80 3.87 1.12 2.68
CA TRP A 80 5.31 1.38 2.63
C TRP A 80 5.96 1.83 3.96
N PRO A 81 5.55 2.95 4.60
CA PRO A 81 6.24 3.40 5.81
C PRO A 81 6.12 2.42 6.98
N ALA A 82 5.06 1.62 7.07
CA ALA A 82 4.90 0.60 8.12
C ALA A 82 5.99 -0.47 8.09
N TYR A 83 6.53 -0.81 6.90
CA TYR A 83 7.65 -1.75 6.77
C TYR A 83 9.02 -1.12 7.06
N LEU A 84 9.06 0.18 7.34
CA LEU A 84 10.26 0.95 7.68
C LEU A 84 10.22 1.52 9.10
N VAL A 85 9.32 1.04 9.97
CA VAL A 85 9.14 1.59 11.32
C VAL A 85 10.46 1.62 12.13
N ASP A 86 11.30 0.59 11.98
CA ASP A 86 12.59 0.48 12.67
C ASP A 86 13.73 1.23 11.96
N GLN A 87 13.43 1.91 10.85
CA GLN A 87 14.38 2.62 9.99
C GLN A 87 13.83 3.99 9.58
N PRO A 88 13.51 4.89 10.54
CA PRO A 88 12.86 6.17 10.26
C PRO A 88 13.65 7.06 9.29
N ASP A 89 14.98 6.99 9.31
CA ASP A 89 15.85 7.73 8.39
C ASP A 89 15.64 7.37 6.92
N LYS A 90 15.04 6.21 6.63
CA LYS A 90 14.71 5.76 5.27
C LYS A 90 13.33 6.25 4.81
N VAL A 91 12.51 6.83 5.69
CA VAL A 91 11.15 7.23 5.36
C VAL A 91 11.15 8.64 4.75
N ASN A 92 10.90 8.72 3.45
CA ASN A 92 10.71 9.99 2.75
C ASN A 92 9.22 10.30 2.55
N TYR A 93 8.62 11.01 3.51
CA TYR A 93 7.21 11.39 3.45
C TYR A 93 6.86 12.30 2.27
N THR A 94 7.81 13.06 1.71
CA THR A 94 7.56 13.85 0.50
C THR A 94 7.32 12.95 -0.70
N GLN A 95 8.14 11.91 -0.89
CA GLN A 95 7.98 10.95 -1.98
C GLN A 95 6.72 10.09 -1.80
N ILE A 96 6.43 9.68 -0.56
CA ILE A 96 5.20 8.95 -0.22
C ILE A 96 3.98 9.81 -0.56
N GLY A 97 3.95 11.08 -0.14
CA GLY A 97 2.83 12.00 -0.44
C GLY A 97 2.66 12.33 -1.93
N GLN A 98 3.74 12.25 -2.73
CA GLN A 98 3.67 12.40 -4.19
C GLN A 98 3.13 11.14 -4.89
N SER A 99 3.31 9.96 -4.28
CA SER A 99 2.98 8.68 -4.91
C SER A 99 1.64 8.12 -4.43
N CYS A 100 1.31 8.30 -3.16
CA CYS A 100 0.24 7.62 -2.45
C CYS A 100 -0.86 8.60 -2.03
N ASN A 101 -2.13 8.16 -2.03
CA ASN A 101 -3.22 8.97 -1.49
C ASN A 101 -3.31 8.87 0.04
N VAL A 102 -3.05 7.68 0.59
CA VAL A 102 -3.00 7.41 2.03
C VAL A 102 -1.93 6.35 2.30
N TRP A 103 -1.46 6.25 3.54
CA TRP A 103 -0.44 5.28 3.91
C TRP A 103 -0.55 4.81 5.37
N ARG A 104 -0.03 3.61 5.65
CA ARG A 104 0.10 3.04 7.00
C ARG A 104 1.49 3.33 7.54
N ASN A 105 1.59 3.94 8.74
CA ASN A 105 2.87 4.22 9.40
C ASN A 105 3.24 3.23 10.52
N PHE A 106 2.23 2.65 11.16
CA PHE A 106 2.42 1.89 12.39
C PHE A 106 2.33 0.39 12.16
N VAL A 107 3.22 -0.34 12.84
CA VAL A 107 3.11 -1.77 13.12
C VAL A 107 3.21 -1.98 14.63
N PRO A 108 2.53 -2.99 15.20
CA PRO A 108 1.79 -4.06 14.52
C PRO A 108 0.44 -3.63 13.93
N ASP A 109 -0.14 -4.49 13.09
CA ASP A 109 -1.53 -4.31 12.63
C ASP A 109 -2.51 -4.26 13.81
N ILE A 110 -3.50 -3.37 13.70
CA ILE A 110 -4.53 -3.19 14.72
C ILE A 110 -5.26 -4.50 15.01
N ARG A 111 -5.58 -4.73 16.29
CA ARG A 111 -6.43 -5.83 16.74
C ARG A 111 -7.59 -5.30 17.56
N ALA A 112 -8.63 -6.12 17.73
CA ALA A 112 -9.83 -5.79 18.49
C ALA A 112 -9.57 -5.83 20.02
N ASN A 113 -8.61 -5.05 20.49
CA ASN A 113 -8.27 -4.88 21.90
C ASN A 113 -7.80 -3.42 22.13
N TRP A 114 -8.24 -2.82 23.23
CA TRP A 114 -7.86 -1.47 23.62
C TRP A 114 -6.35 -1.22 23.62
N SER A 115 -5.54 -2.20 24.06
CA SER A 115 -4.08 -2.07 24.06
C SER A 115 -3.54 -1.69 22.67
N TYR A 116 -4.00 -2.37 21.61
CA TYR A 116 -3.55 -2.07 20.24
C TYR A 116 -4.02 -0.70 19.76
N ILE A 117 -5.14 -0.19 20.28
CA ILE A 117 -5.62 1.16 19.97
C ILE A 117 -4.74 2.20 20.67
N SER A 118 -4.45 1.99 21.96
CA SER A 118 -3.54 2.84 22.73
C SER A 118 -2.14 2.88 22.11
N ASP A 119 -1.58 1.73 21.73
CA ASP A 119 -0.25 1.66 21.13
C ASP A 119 -0.14 2.49 19.84
N ILE A 120 -1.22 2.53 19.02
CA ILE A 120 -1.27 3.39 17.82
C ILE A 120 -1.30 4.88 18.20
N ILE A 121 -2.06 5.26 19.22
CA ILE A 121 -2.16 6.66 19.67
C ILE A 121 -0.80 7.11 20.23
N ASP A 122 -0.18 6.28 21.05
CA ASP A 122 1.10 6.57 21.71
C ASP A 122 2.21 6.72 20.66
N TYR A 123 2.23 5.88 19.62
CA TYR A 123 3.18 6.01 18.49
C TYR A 123 3.18 7.41 17.84
N TYR A 124 2.00 8.02 17.67
CA TYR A 124 1.89 9.37 17.09
C TYR A 124 2.07 10.51 18.12
N THR A 125 2.09 10.20 19.41
CA THR A 125 2.32 11.19 20.47
C THR A 125 3.81 11.31 20.79
N ASP A 126 4.54 10.21 20.67
CA ASP A 126 5.96 10.11 21.00
C ASP A 126 6.92 10.50 19.84
N ASN A 127 6.39 10.73 18.63
CA ASN A 127 7.13 11.12 17.41
C ASN A 127 6.59 12.42 16.80
#